data_AF-V4ARR0-F1
#
_entry.id   AF-V4ARR0-F1
#
_cell.length_a   1.000
_cell.length_b   1.000
_cell.length_c   1.000
_cell.angle_alpha   90.00
_cell.angle_beta   90.00
_cell.angle_gamma   90.00
#
_symmetry.space_group_name_H-M   'P 1'
#
loop_
_entity.id
_entity.type
_entity.pdbx_description
1 polymer ?
#
loop_
_entity_poly.entity_id
_entity_poly.type
_entity_poly.pdbx_seq_one_letter_code
_entity_poly.pdbx_strand_id
1 'polypeptide(L)'
;CNDLQDGYCQYGCHNTFGSFECRCPEGTTLNADKRTCKARKTCVRFCFLSKIIISDINECGENDGLCEFYCRNTFGGYSCICPPGSRLRDDGRTCMNVNECYQDKPCSHQCINTHGSYRCSCPQWAVLTPDHHNCRNITSTTIL
;
A
#
# COMPACT_ATOMS: atom_id res chain seq x y z
N CYS A 1 8.26 -31.42 30.24
CA CYS A 1 7.06 -30.60 30.08
C CYS A 1 5.97 -31.11 31.01
N ASN A 2 6.09 -30.81 32.30
CA ASN A 2 5.05 -31.06 33.32
C ASN A 2 4.81 -29.73 34.06
N ASP A 3 3.78 -29.65 34.90
CA ASP A 3 3.34 -28.42 35.60
C ASP A 3 4.44 -27.65 36.36
N LEU A 4 5.55 -28.30 36.75
CA LEU A 4 6.73 -27.65 37.36
C LEU A 4 7.62 -26.86 36.37
N GLN A 5 7.38 -26.97 35.07
CA GLN A 5 8.21 -26.42 33.99
C GLN A 5 7.49 -25.34 33.16
N ASP A 6 6.27 -24.96 33.54
CA ASP A 6 5.43 -23.96 32.85
C ASP A 6 5.94 -22.50 32.95
N GLY A 7 7.11 -22.30 33.56
CA GLY A 7 7.87 -21.04 33.49
C GLY A 7 9.34 -21.23 33.10
N TYR A 8 9.77 -22.45 32.74
CA TYR A 8 11.18 -22.72 32.42
C TYR A 8 11.54 -22.28 30.99
N CYS A 9 10.65 -22.50 30.03
CA CYS A 9 10.81 -22.07 28.64
C CYS A 9 9.96 -20.81 28.41
N GLN A 10 10.49 -19.83 27.67
CA GLN A 10 9.76 -18.60 27.37
C GLN A 10 8.48 -18.84 26.55
N TYR A 11 8.45 -19.87 25.70
CA TYR A 11 7.33 -20.14 24.79
C TYR A 11 6.77 -21.55 24.94
N GLY A 12 7.57 -22.55 24.59
CA GLY A 12 7.10 -23.94 24.63
C GLY A 12 8.25 -24.88 24.90
N CYS A 13 7.92 -26.08 25.34
CA CYS A 13 8.89 -27.13 25.61
C CYS A 13 8.53 -28.41 24.86
N HIS A 14 9.51 -29.28 24.70
CA HIS A 14 9.35 -30.57 24.07
C HIS A 14 10.13 -31.63 24.83
N ASN A 15 9.45 -32.69 25.22
CA ASN A 15 10.09 -33.82 25.89
C ASN A 15 11.00 -34.58 24.91
N THR A 16 12.23 -34.83 25.34
CA THR A 16 13.22 -35.68 24.68
C THR A 16 13.49 -36.91 25.55
N PHE A 17 14.23 -37.90 25.05
CA PHE A 17 14.52 -39.11 25.82
C PHE A 17 15.33 -38.76 27.09
N GLY A 18 14.68 -38.89 28.25
CA GLY A 18 15.27 -38.57 29.56
C GLY A 18 15.36 -37.07 29.90
N SER A 19 14.87 -36.16 29.05
CA SER A 19 14.97 -34.71 29.27
C SER A 19 13.87 -33.92 28.52
N PHE A 20 14.05 -32.62 28.36
CA PHE A 20 13.23 -31.77 27.53
C PHE A 20 14.06 -30.60 26.95
N GLU A 21 13.58 -30.06 25.84
CA GLU A 21 14.18 -28.91 25.15
C GLU A 21 13.14 -27.81 24.93
N CYS A 22 13.56 -26.55 25.07
CA CYS A 22 12.69 -25.41 24.76
C CYS A 22 12.60 -25.19 23.25
N ARG A 23 11.40 -24.90 22.76
CA ARG A 23 11.12 -24.52 21.38
C ARG A 23 10.71 -23.07 21.31
N CYS A 24 10.97 -22.48 20.16
CA CYS A 24 10.65 -21.10 19.86
C CYS A 24 9.61 -21.01 18.73
N PRO A 25 8.76 -19.98 18.70
CA PRO A 25 7.81 -19.74 17.62
C PRO A 25 8.54 -19.40 16.31
N GLU A 26 7.82 -19.45 15.19
CA GLU A 26 8.38 -19.11 13.88
C GLU A 26 9.02 -17.71 13.87
N GLY A 27 10.12 -17.56 13.13
CA GLY A 27 10.87 -16.29 13.07
C GLY A 27 11.80 -16.02 14.26
N THR A 28 11.90 -16.95 15.22
CA THR A 28 12.79 -16.82 16.37
C THR A 28 13.73 -18.02 16.52
N THR A 29 14.80 -17.86 17.31
CA THR A 29 15.81 -18.87 17.58
C THR A 29 16.12 -18.91 19.07
N LEU A 30 16.43 -20.09 19.61
CA LEU A 30 16.73 -20.25 21.03
C LEU A 30 18.04 -19.52 21.40
N ASN A 31 18.04 -18.84 22.54
CA ASN A 31 19.22 -18.19 23.11
C ASN A 31 20.21 -19.20 23.70
N ALA A 32 21.41 -18.72 24.05
CA ALA A 32 22.46 -19.54 24.64
C ALA A 32 22.07 -20.11 26.03
N ASP A 33 21.12 -19.46 26.70
CA ASP A 33 20.53 -19.95 27.96
C ASP A 33 19.61 -21.16 27.79
N LYS A 34 19.32 -21.58 26.53
CA LYS A 34 18.43 -22.68 26.15
C LYS A 34 16.99 -22.55 26.69
N ARG A 35 16.57 -21.34 27.07
CA ARG A 35 15.26 -21.05 27.68
C ARG A 35 14.51 -19.94 26.98
N THR A 36 15.21 -18.87 26.62
CA THR A 36 14.61 -17.69 25.99
C THR A 36 14.80 -17.72 24.47
N CYS A 37 13.93 -17.03 23.75
CA CYS A 37 13.93 -16.93 22.31
C CYS A 37 14.38 -15.52 21.89
N LYS A 38 15.29 -15.43 20.92
CA LYS A 38 15.65 -14.19 20.23
C LYS A 38 15.11 -14.21 18.80
N ALA A 39 14.84 -13.04 18.25
CA ALA A 39 14.53 -12.93 16.82
C ALA A 39 15.63 -13.60 15.99
N ARG A 40 15.23 -14.41 15.01
CA ARG A 40 16.14 -14.98 14.03
C ARG A 40 16.71 -13.80 13.25
N LYS A 41 18.02 -13.55 13.39
CA LYS A 41 18.70 -12.51 12.61
C LYS A 41 18.82 -12.96 11.16
N THR A 42 17.78 -12.80 10.35
CA THR A 42 17.88 -12.87 8.89
C THR A 42 18.52 -11.58 8.41
N CYS A 43 19.85 -11.57 8.34
CA CYS A 43 20.62 -10.41 7.91
C CYS A 43 20.77 -10.45 6.39
N VAL A 44 20.14 -9.52 5.67
CA VAL A 44 20.08 -9.54 4.20
C VAL A 44 21.16 -8.70 3.49
N ARG A 45 22.08 -7.98 4.18
CA ARG A 45 23.28 -7.47 3.46
C ARG A 45 24.51 -6.95 4.19
N PHE A 46 24.53 -6.68 5.50
CA PHE A 46 25.77 -6.21 6.17
C PHE A 46 25.85 -6.62 7.65
N CYS A 47 26.58 -7.69 7.95
CA CYS A 47 26.74 -8.23 9.30
C CYS A 47 28.23 -8.24 9.74
N PHE A 48 28.81 -7.07 10.00
CA PHE A 48 30.15 -6.97 10.62
C PHE A 48 30.26 -6.00 11.80
N LEU A 49 29.25 -5.19 12.10
CA LEU A 49 29.31 -4.26 13.23
C LEU A 49 27.96 -4.26 13.93
N SER A 50 27.98 -4.55 15.23
CA SER A 50 26.84 -4.52 16.15
C SER A 50 26.18 -3.12 16.22
N LYS A 51 25.55 -2.69 15.13
CA LYS A 51 24.56 -1.62 15.05
C LYS A 51 23.34 -2.24 14.40
N ILE A 52 22.21 -2.20 15.11
CA ILE A 52 20.92 -2.43 14.47
C ILE A 52 20.69 -1.20 13.58
N ILE A 53 21.13 -1.31 12.33
CA ILE A 53 20.70 -0.39 11.29
C ILE A 53 19.36 -0.93 10.83
N ILE A 54 18.29 -0.23 11.16
CA ILE A 54 16.99 -0.54 10.58
C ILE A 54 17.02 0.04 9.17
N SER A 55 17.59 -0.73 8.24
CA SER A 55 17.49 -0.45 6.82
C SER A 55 16.23 -1.14 6.32
N ASP A 56 15.36 -0.35 5.73
CA ASP A 56 14.19 -0.82 5.04
C ASP A 56 14.58 -1.65 3.80
N ILE A 57 13.81 -2.69 3.49
CA ILE A 57 14.01 -3.49 2.27
C ILE A 57 13.28 -2.72 1.17
N ASN A 58 13.96 -2.41 0.06
CA ASN A 58 13.29 -1.78 -1.06
C ASN A 58 12.56 -2.82 -1.91
N GLU A 59 11.31 -3.13 -1.58
CA GLU A 59 10.56 -4.16 -2.34
C GLU A 59 10.38 -3.76 -3.80
N CYS A 60 10.27 -2.45 -4.09
CA CYS A 60 10.14 -1.94 -5.45
C CYS A 60 11.36 -2.21 -6.34
N GLY A 61 12.55 -2.41 -5.74
CA GLY A 61 13.78 -2.75 -6.47
C GLY A 61 14.08 -4.25 -6.53
N GLU A 62 13.41 -5.06 -5.72
CA GLU A 62 13.64 -6.50 -5.61
C GLU A 62 12.60 -7.33 -6.41
N ASN A 63 11.43 -6.77 -6.71
CA ASN A 63 10.36 -7.48 -7.40
C ASN A 63 9.66 -6.62 -8.46
N ASP A 64 9.97 -6.90 -9.72
CA ASP A 64 9.29 -6.30 -10.87
C ASP A 64 7.85 -6.85 -10.98
N GLY A 65 6.86 -5.96 -10.85
CA GLY A 65 5.42 -6.31 -10.96
C GLY A 65 4.62 -6.28 -9.64
N LEU A 66 5.15 -5.70 -8.57
CA LEU A 66 4.40 -5.49 -7.33
C LEU A 66 3.16 -4.60 -7.49
N CYS A 67 3.23 -3.62 -8.40
CA CYS A 67 2.20 -2.61 -8.66
C CYS A 67 1.89 -2.56 -10.15
N GLU A 68 0.66 -2.19 -10.50
CA GLU A 68 0.25 -2.01 -11.91
C GLU A 68 1.00 -0.84 -12.59
N PHE A 69 1.24 0.25 -11.85
CA PHE A 69 1.89 1.46 -12.37
C PHE A 69 3.16 1.83 -11.61
N TYR A 70 3.04 2.55 -10.49
CA TYR A 70 4.19 3.06 -9.75
C TYR A 70 4.28 2.39 -8.39
N CYS A 71 5.48 1.96 -8.01
CA CYS A 71 5.79 1.44 -6.67
C CYS A 71 6.54 2.50 -5.87
N ARG A 72 6.09 2.74 -4.63
CA ARG A 72 6.79 3.59 -3.67
C ARG A 72 7.15 2.77 -2.44
N ASN A 73 8.46 2.65 -2.22
CA ASN A 73 9.02 2.03 -1.04
C ASN A 73 8.70 2.85 0.23
N THR A 74 8.37 2.18 1.32
CA THR A 74 7.98 2.80 2.60
C THR A 74 8.60 2.03 3.75
N PHE A 75 8.85 2.68 4.87
CA PHE A 75 9.43 1.96 6.00
C PHE A 75 8.50 0.82 6.48
N GLY A 76 8.97 -0.42 6.38
CA GLY A 76 8.21 -1.63 6.73
C GLY A 76 7.35 -2.21 5.61
N GLY A 77 7.50 -1.75 4.35
CA GLY A 77 6.79 -2.31 3.21
C GLY A 77 6.77 -1.39 1.97
N TYR A 78 5.74 -1.51 1.15
CA TYR A 78 5.58 -0.64 -0.02
C TYR A 78 4.14 -0.19 -0.21
N SER A 79 3.96 0.83 -1.05
CA SER A 79 2.67 1.33 -1.47
C SER A 79 2.64 1.51 -2.98
N CYS A 80 1.56 1.07 -3.62
CA CYS A 80 1.34 1.32 -5.03
C CYS A 80 0.66 2.68 -5.24
N ILE A 81 1.10 3.38 -6.27
CA ILE A 81 0.60 4.71 -6.65
C ILE A 81 -0.02 4.62 -8.04
N CYS A 82 -1.22 5.16 -8.15
CA CYS A 82 -1.98 5.20 -9.39
C CYS A 82 -1.72 6.51 -10.16
N PRO A 83 -1.83 6.49 -11.51
CA PRO A 83 -1.72 7.71 -12.31
C PRO A 83 -2.87 8.69 -12.01
N PRO A 84 -2.73 9.98 -12.36
CA PRO A 84 -3.79 10.98 -12.20
C PRO A 84 -5.13 10.52 -12.80
N GLY A 85 -6.24 10.84 -12.12
CA GLY A 85 -7.60 10.41 -12.51
C GLY A 85 -7.87 8.91 -12.30
N SER A 86 -7.05 8.24 -11.48
CA SER A 86 -7.30 6.88 -11.04
C SER A 86 -6.98 6.71 -9.55
N ARG A 87 -7.54 5.68 -8.93
CA ARG A 87 -7.37 5.37 -7.51
C ARG A 87 -7.02 3.90 -7.32
N LEU A 88 -6.34 3.62 -6.22
CA LEU A 88 -5.95 2.26 -5.85
C LEU A 88 -7.20 1.42 -5.53
N ARG A 89 -7.21 0.18 -6.00
CA ARG A 89 -8.25 -0.81 -5.68
C ARG A 89 -7.97 -1.47 -4.33
N ASP A 90 -8.95 -2.22 -3.85
CA ASP A 90 -8.89 -2.88 -2.54
C ASP A 90 -7.78 -3.96 -2.44
N ASP A 91 -7.26 -4.42 -3.58
CA ASP A 91 -6.10 -5.31 -3.63
C ASP A 91 -4.77 -4.60 -3.31
N GLY A 92 -4.78 -3.27 -3.21
CA GLY A 92 -3.62 -2.44 -2.92
C GLY A 92 -2.58 -2.39 -4.04
N ARG A 93 -2.88 -2.90 -5.24
CA ARG A 93 -1.89 -3.09 -6.33
C ARG A 93 -2.36 -2.56 -7.67
N THR A 94 -3.64 -2.72 -7.97
CA THR A 94 -4.22 -2.30 -9.25
C THR A 94 -4.97 -0.99 -9.11
N CYS A 95 -5.13 -0.28 -10.22
CA CYS A 95 -5.76 1.02 -10.28
C CYS A 95 -7.08 0.93 -11.02
N MET A 96 -8.06 1.69 -10.55
CA MET A 96 -9.32 1.91 -11.26
C MET A 96 -9.44 3.39 -11.61
N ASN A 97 -9.89 3.67 -12.84
CA ASN A 97 -10.24 5.03 -13.23
C ASN A 97 -11.33 5.57 -12.29
N VAL A 98 -11.12 6.79 -11.81
CA VAL A 98 -12.15 7.51 -11.06
C VAL A 98 -13.14 8.05 -12.07
N ASN A 99 -14.43 7.99 -11.72
CA ASN A 99 -15.47 8.63 -12.51
C ASN A 99 -15.99 9.85 -11.74
N GLU A 100 -15.38 10.99 -12.02
CA GLU A 100 -15.66 12.27 -11.37
C GLU A 100 -17.10 12.74 -11.66
N CYS A 101 -17.68 12.32 -12.81
CA CYS A 101 -19.08 12.62 -13.14
C CYS A 101 -20.07 12.01 -12.16
N TYR A 102 -19.73 10.88 -11.53
CA TYR A 102 -20.57 10.28 -10.49
C TYR A 102 -20.24 10.75 -9.08
N GLN A 103 -18.95 10.98 -8.77
CA GLN A 103 -18.52 11.35 -7.42
C GLN A 103 -18.74 12.84 -7.12
N ASP A 104 -18.21 13.72 -7.96
CA ASP A 104 -18.14 15.15 -7.65
C ASP A 104 -19.15 16.00 -8.44
N LYS A 105 -19.68 15.43 -9.54
CA LYS A 105 -20.58 16.11 -10.49
C LYS A 105 -20.05 17.51 -10.86
N PRO A 106 -18.83 17.58 -11.42
CA PRO A 106 -18.09 18.83 -11.56
C PRO A 106 -18.60 19.77 -12.66
N CYS A 107 -19.57 19.34 -13.48
CA CYS A 107 -20.05 20.09 -14.63
C CYS A 107 -21.41 20.72 -14.34
N SER A 108 -21.60 21.96 -14.79
CA SER A 108 -22.92 22.64 -14.73
C SER A 108 -24.01 21.93 -15.54
N HIS A 109 -23.64 21.24 -16.62
CA HIS A 109 -24.55 20.56 -17.53
C HIS A 109 -24.12 19.11 -17.78
N GLN A 110 -23.59 18.81 -18.97
CA GLN A 110 -23.25 17.44 -19.33
C GLN A 110 -21.81 17.14 -18.91
N CYS A 111 -21.64 16.07 -18.13
CA CYS A 111 -20.34 15.53 -17.77
C CYS A 111 -20.05 14.27 -18.58
N ILE A 112 -18.86 14.19 -19.15
CA ILE A 112 -18.40 13.04 -19.93
C ILE A 112 -17.14 12.50 -19.27
N ASN A 113 -17.22 11.30 -18.70
CA ASN A 113 -16.08 10.63 -18.10
C ASN A 113 -15.09 10.20 -19.19
N THR A 114 -13.80 10.40 -18.96
CA THR A 114 -12.73 9.97 -19.87
C THR A 114 -11.66 9.18 -19.09
N HIS A 115 -10.78 8.47 -19.78
CA HIS A 115 -9.74 7.72 -19.09
C HIS A 115 -8.71 8.68 -18.47
N GLY A 116 -8.65 8.72 -17.15
CA GLY A 116 -7.78 9.61 -16.36
C GLY A 116 -8.32 11.03 -16.16
N SER A 117 -9.54 11.35 -16.59
CA SER A 117 -10.13 12.69 -16.40
C SER A 117 -11.63 12.71 -16.73
N TYR A 118 -12.18 13.91 -16.91
CA TYR A 118 -13.51 14.15 -17.43
C TYR A 118 -13.50 15.42 -18.28
N ARG A 119 -14.58 15.64 -19.04
CA ARG A 119 -14.83 16.90 -19.72
C ARG A 119 -16.28 17.31 -19.59
N CYS A 120 -16.51 18.62 -19.48
CA CYS A 120 -17.84 19.18 -19.51
C CYS A 120 -18.23 19.59 -20.93
N SER A 121 -19.50 19.40 -21.28
CA SER A 121 -20.08 19.90 -22.53
C SER A 121 -21.35 20.70 -22.26
N CYS A 122 -21.55 21.73 -23.08
CA CYS A 122 -22.71 22.60 -23.01
C CYS A 122 -23.76 22.21 -24.07
N PRO A 123 -25.05 22.46 -23.79
CA PRO A 123 -26.10 22.40 -24.81
C PRO A 123 -25.82 23.35 -25.98
N GLN A 124 -26.47 23.14 -27.12
CA GLN A 124 -26.27 23.92 -28.35
C GLN A 124 -26.47 25.45 -28.20
N TRP A 125 -27.20 25.89 -27.18
CA TRP A 125 -27.50 27.30 -26.88
C TRP A 125 -26.53 27.94 -25.87
N ALA A 126 -25.47 27.24 -25.46
CA ALA A 126 -24.47 27.77 -24.54
C ALA A 126 -23.05 27.40 -24.96
N VAL A 127 -22.10 28.22 -24.49
CA VAL A 127 -20.66 28.02 -24.66
C VAL A 127 -20.01 27.72 -23.31
N LEU A 128 -19.02 26.83 -23.32
CA LEU A 128 -18.24 26.49 -22.13
C LEU A 128 -17.41 27.70 -21.71
N THR A 129 -17.41 28.03 -20.42
CA THR A 129 -16.59 29.10 -19.86
C THR A 129 -15.12 28.69 -19.76
N PRO A 130 -14.18 29.66 -19.60
CA PRO A 130 -12.73 29.36 -19.50
C PRO A 130 -12.34 28.47 -18.31
N ASP A 131 -13.21 28.32 -17.31
CA ASP A 131 -13.03 27.39 -16.19
C ASP A 131 -13.22 25.92 -16.60
N HIS A 132 -13.79 25.64 -17.79
CA HIS A 132 -14.15 24.32 -18.28
C HIS A 132 -15.24 23.56 -17.48
N HIS A 133 -15.97 24.25 -16.59
CA HIS A 133 -17.02 23.65 -15.74
C HIS A 133 -18.40 24.23 -16.02
N ASN A 134 -18.48 25.53 -16.29
CA ASN A 134 -19.74 26.26 -16.40
C ASN A 134 -20.12 26.55 -17.86
N CYS A 135 -21.41 26.75 -18.10
CA CYS A 135 -21.94 27.09 -19.42
C CYS A 135 -22.55 28.49 -19.38
N ARG A 136 -22.14 29.33 -20.33
CA ARG A 136 -22.69 30.67 -20.55
C ARG A 136 -23.63 30.65 -21.75
N ASN A 137 -24.83 31.19 -21.59
CA ASN A 137 -25.76 31.40 -22.70
C ASN A 137 -25.12 32.17 -23.85
N ILE A 138 -25.29 31.68 -25.07
CA ILE A 138 -25.10 32.49 -26.26
C ILE A 138 -26.35 33.36 -26.42
N THR A 139 -26.44 34.47 -25.68
CA THR A 139 -27.50 35.44 -25.94
C THR A 139 -27.38 35.94 -27.38
N SER A 140 -28.52 36.21 -28.01
CA SER A 140 -28.67 36.73 -29.39
C SER A 140 -28.14 38.17 -29.54
N THR A 141 -26.91 38.44 -29.09
CA THR A 141 -26.34 39.80 -29.01
C THR A 141 -24.91 39.92 -29.54
N THR A 142 -24.43 38.93 -30.31
CA THR A 142 -23.20 39.08 -31.11
C THR A 142 -23.49 38.99 -32.62
N ILE A 143 -24.53 39.70 -33.07
CA ILE A 143 -24.61 40.22 -34.43
C ILE A 143 -24.77 41.73 -34.29
N LEU A 144 -23.65 42.44 -34.33
CA LEU A 144 -23.56 43.85 -34.74
C LEU A 144 -22.29 43.99 -35.56
#